data_AF-A0A2G2FDL3-F1
#
_entry.id   AF-A0A2G2FDL3-F1
#
_cell.length_a   1.000
_cell.length_b   1.000
_cell.length_c   1.000
_cell.angle_alpha   90.00
_cell.angle_beta   90.00
_cell.angle_gamma   90.00
#
_symmetry.space_group_name_H-M   'P 1'
#
loop_
_entity.id
_entity.type
_entity.pdbx_description
1 polymer ?
#
loop_
_entity_poly.entity_id
_entity_poly.type
_entity_poly.pdbx_seq_one_letter_code
_entity_poly.pdbx_strand_id
1 'polypeptide(L)'
;MDILNFIFRLGVVLAIFGFLWWLINLGLNVIRGGRKKMLTEAYIIKLVRYFFLVDVVILFCLDQSQGQIDLNNTIIAGLVLLMYFIGKIQNAQLRQSIFSVQGNMGMQNIMNQMKPVFNVRYEAVVIVISVLFFIGFILYPNYAINPISNWFYEAIVDIEDTPVFGFIFKVIGFFFMVSIIMKVVQGFTALITGNSMNNNDNNQDDSNDDFDDYTEIK
;
A
#
# COMPACT_ATOMS: atom_id res chain seq x y z
N MET A 1 -4.96 25.68 -3.47
CA MET A 1 -3.87 24.94 -4.13
C MET A 1 -4.46 24.09 -5.22
N ASP A 2 -3.77 23.91 -6.35
CA ASP A 2 -4.18 22.92 -7.34
C ASP A 2 -4.10 21.52 -6.72
N ILE A 3 -5.19 20.77 -6.85
CA ILE A 3 -5.33 19.40 -6.32
C ILE A 3 -4.16 18.52 -6.76
N LEU A 4 -3.68 18.72 -8.00
CA LEU A 4 -2.52 17.99 -8.54
C LEU A 4 -1.22 18.28 -7.80
N ASN A 5 -0.97 19.54 -7.42
CA ASN A 5 0.22 19.91 -6.65
C ASN A 5 0.17 19.33 -5.23
N PHE A 6 -1.03 19.25 -4.65
CA PHE A 6 -1.22 18.60 -3.35
C PHE A 6 -0.96 17.09 -3.43
N ILE A 7 -1.55 16.39 -4.41
CA ILE A 7 -1.32 14.95 -4.62
C ILE A 7 0.16 14.68 -4.93
N PHE A 8 0.82 15.55 -5.71
CA PHE A 8 2.26 15.46 -5.98
C PHE A 8 3.07 15.46 -4.70
N ARG A 9 2.90 16.52 -3.89
CA ARG A 9 3.67 16.72 -2.67
C ARG A 9 3.40 15.62 -1.66
N LEU A 10 2.15 15.18 -1.53
CA LEU A 10 1.79 14.04 -0.69
C LEU A 10 2.43 12.73 -1.20
N GLY A 11 2.58 12.57 -2.51
CA GLY A 11 3.36 11.49 -3.10
C GLY A 11 4.84 11.51 -2.74
N VAL A 12 5.46 12.69 -2.72
CA VAL A 12 6.84 12.90 -2.27
C VAL A 12 6.98 12.53 -0.79
N VAL A 13 6.08 13.02 0.06
CA VAL A 13 6.03 12.70 1.50
C VAL A 13 5.93 11.19 1.73
N LEU A 14 5.02 10.51 1.04
CA LEU A 14 4.86 9.05 1.16
C LEU A 14 6.09 8.28 0.66
N ALA A 15 6.78 8.79 -0.36
CA ALA A 15 8.02 8.20 -0.86
C ALA A 15 9.16 8.33 0.16
N ILE A 16 9.35 9.53 0.73
CA ILE A 16 10.38 9.80 1.76
C ILE A 16 10.08 8.98 3.02
N PHE A 17 8.83 8.97 3.49
CA PHE A 17 8.42 8.13 4.61
C PHE A 17 8.73 6.65 4.34
N GLY A 18 8.41 6.17 3.13
CA GLY A 18 8.71 4.80 2.71
C GLY A 18 10.20 4.47 2.79
N PHE A 19 11.06 5.42 2.42
CA PHE A 19 12.51 5.33 2.51
C PHE A 19 13.02 5.37 3.96
N LEU A 20 12.56 6.31 4.78
CA LEU A 20 12.89 6.37 6.21
C LEU A 20 12.54 5.06 6.92
N TRP A 21 11.34 4.53 6.65
CA TRP A 21 10.94 3.25 7.22
C TRP A 21 11.78 2.07 6.72
N TRP A 22 12.25 2.12 5.48
CA TRP A 22 13.18 1.12 4.97
C TRP A 22 14.51 1.16 5.72
N LEU A 23 15.05 2.35 6.02
CA LEU A 23 16.25 2.54 6.81
C LEU A 23 16.09 1.99 8.24
N ILE A 24 14.95 2.27 8.89
CA ILE A 24 14.63 1.70 10.22
C ILE A 24 14.61 0.16 10.16
N ASN A 25 13.98 -0.42 9.13
CA ASN A 25 13.98 -1.89 8.98
C ASN A 25 15.38 -2.45 8.75
N LEU A 26 16.24 -1.74 8.04
CA LEU A 26 17.63 -2.15 7.85
C LEU A 26 18.35 -2.21 9.19
N GLY A 27 18.23 -1.16 10.01
CA GLY A 27 18.79 -1.13 11.37
C GLY A 27 18.26 -2.29 12.24
N LEU A 28 16.95 -2.51 12.25
CA LEU A 28 16.34 -3.63 12.99
C LEU A 28 16.83 -5.00 12.49
N ASN A 29 17.04 -5.16 11.19
CA ASN A 29 17.54 -6.40 10.61
C ASN A 29 19.00 -6.66 10.98
N VAL A 30 19.84 -5.62 11.03
CA VAL A 30 21.24 -5.71 11.48
C VAL A 30 21.31 -6.15 12.94
N ILE A 31 20.50 -5.55 13.81
CA ILE A 31 20.42 -5.93 15.25
C ILE A 31 19.96 -7.39 15.42
N ARG A 32 19.10 -7.90 14.53
CA ARG A 32 18.59 -9.28 14.59
C ARG A 32 19.56 -10.34 14.05
N GLY A 33 20.70 -9.95 13.47
CA GLY A 33 21.71 -10.90 13.01
C GLY A 33 21.19 -11.92 11.99
N GLY A 34 20.24 -11.55 11.13
CA GLY A 34 19.71 -12.44 10.09
C GLY A 34 18.66 -13.46 10.55
N ARG A 35 18.17 -13.40 11.80
CA ARG A 35 17.04 -14.22 12.24
C ARG A 35 15.78 -13.93 11.41
N LYS A 36 15.07 -14.99 10.99
CA LYS A 36 13.77 -14.87 10.31
C LYS A 36 12.77 -14.15 11.22
N LYS A 37 12.07 -13.15 10.68
CA LYS A 37 11.03 -12.42 11.41
C LYS A 37 9.91 -13.38 11.81
N MET A 38 9.54 -13.38 13.08
CA MET A 38 8.36 -14.12 13.52
C MET A 38 7.11 -13.45 12.92
N LEU A 39 6.06 -14.24 12.64
CA LEU A 39 4.87 -13.73 11.94
C LEU A 39 4.22 -12.57 12.71
N THR A 40 4.06 -12.71 14.02
CA THR A 40 3.51 -11.66 14.91
C THR A 40 4.37 -10.40 14.91
N GLU A 41 5.68 -10.55 15.07
CA GLU A 41 6.64 -9.45 15.08
C GLU A 41 6.62 -8.65 13.77
N ALA A 42 6.51 -9.34 12.62
CA ALA A 42 6.42 -8.68 11.32
C ALA A 42 5.14 -7.83 11.17
N TYR A 43 4.00 -8.31 11.68
CA TYR A 43 2.74 -7.59 11.62
C TYR A 43 2.67 -6.44 12.63
N ILE A 44 3.24 -6.57 13.82
CA ILE A 44 3.36 -5.46 14.78
C ILE A 44 4.19 -4.33 14.18
N ILE A 45 5.35 -4.63 13.60
CA ILE A 45 6.19 -3.63 12.92
C ILE A 45 5.41 -2.97 11.78
N LYS A 46 4.61 -3.73 11.02
CA LYS A 46 3.79 -3.18 9.94
C LYS A 46 2.65 -2.29 10.46
N LEU A 47 2.04 -2.62 11.60
CA LEU A 47 1.02 -1.79 12.23
C LEU A 47 1.63 -0.47 12.70
N VAL A 48 2.76 -0.52 13.40
CA VAL A 48 3.48 0.69 13.84
C VAL A 48 3.88 1.55 12.64
N ARG A 49 4.32 0.94 11.54
CA ARG A 49 4.58 1.66 10.27
C ARG A 49 3.36 2.45 9.82
N TYR A 50 2.21 1.79 9.71
CA TYR A 50 1.04 2.42 9.12
C TYR A 50 0.40 3.43 10.05
N PHE A 51 0.50 3.23 11.36
CA PHE A 51 0.16 4.22 12.37
C PHE A 51 0.93 5.53 12.13
N PHE A 52 2.28 5.49 12.10
CA PHE A 52 3.07 6.70 11.87
C PHE A 52 2.90 7.28 10.47
N LEU A 53 2.63 6.44 9.46
CA LEU A 53 2.33 6.93 8.11
C LEU A 53 1.07 7.80 8.13
N VAL A 54 0.02 7.32 8.78
CA VAL A 54 -1.25 8.03 8.94
C VAL A 54 -1.05 9.34 9.71
N ASP A 55 -0.31 9.32 10.83
CA ASP A 55 0.01 10.51 11.63
C ASP A 55 0.69 11.59 10.78
N VAL A 56 1.74 11.22 10.04
CA VAL A 56 2.52 12.14 9.20
C VAL A 56 1.65 12.77 8.11
N VAL A 57 0.74 11.99 7.51
CA VAL A 57 -0.19 12.50 6.49
C VAL A 57 -1.14 13.53 7.08
N ILE A 58 -1.64 13.32 8.30
CA ILE A 58 -2.48 14.30 9.01
C ILE A 58 -1.68 15.54 9.39
N LEU A 59 -0.47 15.40 9.92
CA LEU A 59 0.42 16.53 10.24
C LEU A 59 0.69 17.38 9.01
N PHE A 60 0.96 16.74 7.87
CA PHE A 60 1.15 17.42 6.60
C PHE A 60 -0.10 18.19 6.15
N CYS A 61 -1.30 17.63 6.36
CA CYS A 61 -2.56 18.35 6.12
C CYS A 61 -2.73 19.58 7.03
N LEU A 62 -2.36 19.48 8.31
CA LEU A 62 -2.50 20.56 9.29
C LEU A 62 -1.52 21.71 9.01
N ASP A 63 -0.27 21.40 8.70
CA ASP A 63 0.77 22.40 8.41
C ASP A 63 0.47 23.16 7.12
N GLN A 64 0.03 22.45 6.08
CA GLN A 64 -0.36 23.05 4.80
C GLN A 64 -1.55 24.01 4.91
N SER A 65 -2.41 23.82 5.92
CA SER A 65 -3.62 24.61 6.17
C SER A 65 -3.47 25.59 7.34
N GLN A 66 -2.23 25.96 7.72
CA GLN A 66 -1.94 26.93 8.78
C GLN A 66 -2.63 26.61 10.12
N GLY A 67 -2.76 25.31 10.45
CA GLY A 67 -3.37 24.85 11.70
C GLY A 67 -4.91 24.77 11.69
N GLN A 68 -5.57 25.02 10.56
CA GLN A 68 -7.00 24.73 10.38
C GLN A 68 -7.20 23.44 9.59
N ILE A 69 -8.25 22.68 9.92
CA ILE A 69 -8.59 21.48 9.14
C ILE A 69 -9.27 21.92 7.84
N ASP A 70 -8.53 21.93 6.74
CA ASP A 70 -9.15 21.99 5.41
C ASP A 70 -9.71 20.60 5.07
N LEU A 71 -11.03 20.47 5.19
CA LEU A 71 -11.76 19.23 4.89
C LEU A 71 -11.49 18.73 3.47
N ASN A 72 -11.31 19.61 2.49
CA ASN A 72 -11.07 19.19 1.10
C ASN A 72 -9.70 18.50 0.96
N ASN A 73 -8.65 19.14 1.47
CA ASN A 73 -7.30 18.56 1.44
C ASN A 73 -7.21 17.28 2.26
N THR A 74 -7.94 17.22 3.39
CA THR A 74 -8.00 16.03 4.26
C THR A 74 -8.68 14.85 3.55
N ILE A 75 -9.79 15.09 2.83
CA ILE A 75 -10.47 14.05 2.04
C ILE A 75 -9.57 13.56 0.90
N ILE A 76 -8.92 14.47 0.18
CA ILE A 76 -7.98 14.11 -0.89
C ILE A 76 -6.81 13.30 -0.34
N ALA A 77 -6.24 13.71 0.80
CA ALA A 77 -5.19 12.96 1.48
C ALA A 77 -5.66 11.55 1.87
N GLY A 78 -6.88 11.43 2.40
CA GLY A 78 -7.51 10.15 2.71
C GLY A 78 -7.67 9.25 1.49
N LEU A 79 -8.09 9.80 0.35
CA LEU A 79 -8.17 9.06 -0.91
C LEU A 79 -6.80 8.60 -1.41
N VAL A 80 -5.79 9.48 -1.37
CA VAL A 80 -4.41 9.14 -1.76
C VAL A 80 -3.83 8.05 -0.86
N LEU A 81 -4.07 8.15 0.45
CA LEU A 81 -3.67 7.17 1.46
C LEU A 81 -4.34 5.81 1.22
N LEU A 82 -5.64 5.80 0.91
CA LEU A 82 -6.36 4.59 0.57
C LEU A 82 -5.79 3.96 -0.70
N MET A 83 -5.49 4.78 -1.72
CA MET A 83 -4.85 4.33 -2.95
C MET A 83 -3.45 3.75 -2.75
N TYR A 84 -2.72 4.32 -1.80
CA TYR A 84 -1.43 3.80 -1.34
C TYR A 84 -1.60 2.40 -0.74
N PHE A 85 -2.56 2.21 0.18
CA PHE A 85 -2.82 0.90 0.79
C PHE A 85 -3.31 -0.15 -0.21
N ILE A 86 -4.21 0.21 -1.13
CA ILE A 86 -4.62 -0.68 -2.24
C ILE A 86 -3.41 -1.10 -3.06
N GLY A 87 -2.53 -0.14 -3.39
CA GLY A 87 -1.28 -0.43 -4.08
C GLY A 87 -0.38 -1.41 -3.33
N LYS A 88 -0.37 -1.33 -2.00
CA LYS A 88 0.39 -2.26 -1.16
C LYS A 88 -0.15 -3.69 -1.26
N ILE A 89 -1.46 -3.87 -1.19
CA ILE A 89 -2.10 -5.19 -1.33
C ILE A 89 -1.82 -5.77 -2.72
N GLN A 90 -2.06 -5.00 -3.78
CA GLN A 90 -1.84 -5.44 -5.16
C GLN A 90 -0.38 -5.86 -5.41
N ASN A 91 0.57 -5.06 -4.93
CA ASN A 91 2.00 -5.39 -5.06
C ASN A 91 2.38 -6.65 -4.28
N ALA A 92 1.73 -6.92 -3.16
CA ALA A 92 2.00 -8.11 -2.37
C ALA A 92 1.41 -9.38 -3.01
N GLN A 93 0.21 -9.28 -3.60
CA GLN A 93 -0.39 -10.34 -4.41
C GLN A 93 0.44 -10.64 -5.67
N LEU A 94 0.86 -9.60 -6.41
CA LEU A 94 1.71 -9.73 -7.59
C LEU A 94 3.05 -10.42 -7.25
N ARG A 95 3.67 -10.08 -6.11
CA ARG A 95 4.88 -10.79 -5.68
C ARG A 95 4.58 -12.28 -5.48
N GLN A 96 3.51 -12.62 -4.77
CA GLN A 96 3.15 -14.01 -4.52
C GLN A 96 2.91 -14.81 -5.80
N SER A 97 2.28 -14.21 -6.82
CA SER A 97 2.05 -14.85 -8.12
C SER A 97 3.34 -15.03 -8.93
N ILE A 98 4.26 -14.05 -8.89
CA ILE A 98 5.59 -14.19 -9.51
C ILE A 98 6.36 -15.34 -8.86
N PHE A 99 6.32 -15.44 -7.52
CA PHE A 99 6.95 -16.54 -6.79
C PHE A 99 6.34 -17.92 -7.11
N SER A 100 5.06 -18.00 -7.46
CA SER A 100 4.45 -19.27 -7.91
C SER A 100 4.78 -19.61 -9.36
N VAL A 101 4.90 -18.61 -10.25
CA VAL A 101 5.22 -18.83 -11.67
C VAL A 101 6.71 -19.15 -11.87
N GLN A 102 7.60 -18.47 -11.13
CA GLN A 102 9.05 -18.71 -11.19
C GLN A 102 9.49 -19.97 -10.40
N GLY A 103 8.59 -20.58 -9.63
CA GLY A 103 8.81 -21.85 -8.94
C GLY A 103 9.01 -23.06 -9.88
N ASN A 104 8.58 -22.95 -11.14
CA ASN A 104 8.81 -23.97 -12.17
C ASN A 104 10.21 -23.93 -12.81
N MET A 105 11.06 -22.99 -12.41
CA MET A 105 12.35 -22.72 -13.06
C MET A 105 13.56 -23.10 -12.17
N GLY A 106 13.46 -24.23 -11.45
CA GLY A 106 14.59 -24.89 -10.77
C GLY A 106 15.22 -24.18 -9.56
N MET A 107 14.80 -22.96 -9.23
CA MET A 107 15.39 -22.12 -8.16
C MET A 107 14.59 -22.16 -6.84
N GLN A 108 13.85 -23.24 -6.60
CA GLN A 108 12.87 -23.38 -5.51
C GLN A 108 13.49 -23.33 -4.10
N ASN A 109 14.72 -23.83 -3.94
CA ASN A 109 15.36 -23.98 -2.62
C ASN A 109 15.93 -22.67 -2.06
N ILE A 110 16.41 -21.76 -2.92
CA ILE A 110 16.90 -20.43 -2.52
C ILE A 110 15.72 -19.48 -2.30
N MET A 111 14.66 -19.63 -3.11
CA MET A 111 13.53 -18.72 -3.12
C MET A 111 12.53 -18.95 -1.98
N ASN A 112 12.37 -20.20 -1.51
CA ASN A 112 11.57 -20.51 -0.32
C ASN A 112 12.13 -19.91 0.98
N GLN A 113 13.43 -19.60 1.04
CA GLN A 113 14.03 -18.94 2.20
C GLN A 113 13.75 -17.43 2.23
N MET A 114 13.42 -16.84 1.07
CA MET A 114 13.05 -15.44 0.89
C MET A 114 11.54 -15.23 0.71
N LYS A 115 10.70 -16.24 1.01
CA LYS A 115 9.24 -16.05 1.01
C LYS A 115 8.89 -14.95 2.01
N PRO A 116 8.34 -13.80 1.56
CA PRO A 116 7.83 -12.81 2.49
C PRO A 116 6.70 -13.45 3.29
N VAL A 117 6.67 -13.21 4.60
CA VAL A 117 5.56 -13.62 5.46
C VAL A 117 4.36 -12.76 5.06
N PHE A 118 3.59 -13.25 4.09
CA PHE A 118 2.45 -12.56 3.51
C PHE A 118 1.22 -13.42 3.69
N ASN A 119 0.22 -12.81 4.33
CA ASN A 119 -1.12 -13.35 4.43
C ASN A 119 -2.09 -12.18 4.23
N VAL A 120 -2.89 -12.30 3.17
CA VAL A 120 -3.85 -11.28 2.72
C VAL A 120 -4.78 -10.85 3.85
N ARG A 121 -5.24 -11.78 4.70
CA ARG A 121 -6.17 -11.49 5.80
C ARG A 121 -5.55 -10.55 6.81
N TYR A 122 -4.33 -10.85 7.26
CA TYR A 122 -3.63 -9.99 8.22
C TYR A 122 -3.20 -8.66 7.59
N GLU A 123 -2.88 -8.62 6.30
CA GLU A 123 -2.63 -7.32 5.63
C GLU A 123 -3.87 -6.45 5.59
N ALA A 124 -5.02 -7.03 5.21
CA ALA A 124 -6.30 -6.32 5.22
C ALA A 124 -6.64 -5.81 6.62
N VAL A 125 -6.46 -6.63 7.67
CA VAL A 125 -6.70 -6.21 9.07
C VAL A 125 -5.84 -5.01 9.45
N VAL A 126 -4.54 -5.02 9.15
CA VAL A 126 -3.66 -3.89 9.50
C VAL A 126 -4.07 -2.63 8.73
N ILE A 127 -4.47 -2.76 7.46
CA ILE A 127 -4.94 -1.63 6.66
C ILE A 127 -6.26 -1.06 7.23
N VAL A 128 -7.22 -1.91 7.56
CA VAL A 128 -8.49 -1.49 8.18
C VAL A 128 -8.24 -0.75 9.49
N ILE A 129 -7.37 -1.27 10.35
CA ILE A 129 -6.97 -0.59 11.60
C ILE A 129 -6.35 0.78 11.30
N SER A 130 -5.53 0.88 10.25
CA SER A 130 -4.88 2.14 9.86
C SER A 130 -5.88 3.17 9.35
N VAL A 131 -6.90 2.74 8.61
CA VAL A 131 -8.00 3.61 8.18
C VAL A 131 -8.81 4.09 9.39
N LEU A 132 -9.05 3.24 10.38
CA LEU A 132 -9.72 3.64 11.62
C LEU A 132 -8.89 4.69 12.39
N PHE A 133 -7.56 4.54 12.45
CA PHE A 133 -6.70 5.57 13.02
C PHE A 133 -6.80 6.89 12.25
N PHE A 134 -6.79 6.85 10.92
CA PHE A 134 -6.95 8.06 10.10
C PHE A 134 -8.25 8.79 10.40
N ILE A 135 -9.38 8.07 10.48
CA ILE A 135 -10.68 8.64 10.87
C ILE A 135 -10.62 9.21 12.29
N GLY A 136 -9.99 8.49 13.23
CA GLY A 136 -9.82 8.94 14.61
C GLY A 136 -9.04 10.27 14.70
N PHE A 137 -7.99 10.44 13.92
CA PHE A 137 -7.22 11.69 13.89
C PHE A 137 -7.92 12.84 13.20
N ILE A 138 -8.80 12.58 12.23
CA ILE A 138 -9.66 13.64 11.68
C ILE A 138 -10.57 14.21 12.79
N LEU A 139 -11.13 13.35 13.65
CA LEU A 139 -11.99 13.77 14.75
C LEU A 139 -11.21 14.44 15.89
N TYR A 140 -9.99 13.96 16.16
CA TYR A 140 -9.14 14.45 17.24
C TYR A 140 -7.68 14.63 16.76
N PRO A 141 -7.37 15.73 16.06
CA PRO A 141 -6.04 15.96 15.45
C PRO A 141 -4.92 16.07 16.47
N ASN A 142 -5.23 16.47 17.71
CA ASN A 142 -4.26 16.61 18.79
C ASN A 142 -3.54 15.30 19.13
N TYR A 143 -4.13 14.14 18.86
CA TYR A 143 -3.48 12.84 19.10
C TYR A 143 -2.46 12.48 18.02
N ALA A 144 -2.52 13.09 16.84
CA ALA A 144 -1.52 12.89 15.79
C ALA A 144 -0.21 13.62 16.11
N ILE A 145 -0.26 14.66 16.96
CA ILE A 145 0.89 15.46 17.36
C ILE A 145 1.61 14.75 18.50
N ASN A 146 2.62 13.97 18.16
CA ASN A 146 3.51 13.33 19.12
C ASN A 146 4.98 13.54 18.72
N PRO A 147 5.95 13.42 19.65
CA PRO A 147 7.36 13.69 19.37
C PRO A 147 7.94 12.84 18.23
N ILE A 148 7.44 11.61 18.06
CA ILE A 148 7.92 10.70 17.02
C ILE A 148 7.37 11.11 15.64
N SER A 149 6.09 11.47 15.57
CA SER A 149 5.43 11.95 14.36
C SER A 149 5.97 13.30 13.92
N ASN A 150 6.29 14.20 14.87
CA ASN A 150 7.00 15.45 14.57
C ASN A 150 8.40 15.17 14.02
N TRP A 151 9.16 14.25 14.63
CA TRP A 151 10.47 13.85 14.10
C TRP A 151 10.38 13.28 12.69
N PHE A 152 9.39 12.43 12.40
CA PHE A 152 9.16 11.94 11.03
C PHE A 152 8.81 13.08 10.08
N TYR A 153 7.94 13.99 10.50
CA TYR A 153 7.53 15.13 9.69
C TYR A 153 8.72 16.03 9.35
N GLU A 154 9.48 16.46 10.36
CA GLU A 154 10.68 17.28 10.21
C GLU A 154 11.73 16.59 9.33
N ALA A 155 12.01 15.30 9.59
CA ALA A 155 12.94 14.54 8.76
C ALA A 155 12.48 14.43 7.30
N ILE A 156 11.17 14.38 7.04
CA ILE A 156 10.64 14.36 5.68
C ILE A 156 10.84 15.72 5.00
N VAL A 157 10.52 16.81 5.69
CA VAL A 157 10.67 18.18 5.17
C VAL A 157 12.15 18.47 4.90
N ASP A 158 13.05 18.12 5.81
CA ASP A 158 14.50 18.29 5.64
C ASP A 158 15.03 17.54 4.39
N ILE A 159 14.54 16.31 4.16
CA ILE A 159 14.91 15.52 2.99
C ILE A 159 14.29 16.09 1.70
N GLU A 160 13.06 16.62 1.77
CA GLU A 160 12.37 17.29 0.66
C GLU A 160 13.14 18.54 0.21
N ASP A 161 13.64 19.32 1.16
CA ASP A 161 14.35 20.59 0.93
C ASP A 161 15.82 20.42 0.56
N THR A 162 16.40 19.24 0.82
CA THR A 162 17.78 18.95 0.43
C THR A 162 17.91 18.89 -1.11
N PRO A 163 18.83 19.63 -1.76
CA PRO A 163 18.84 19.78 -3.23
C PRO A 163 18.89 18.47 -4.02
N VAL A 164 19.79 17.55 -3.65
CA VAL A 164 19.98 16.29 -4.39
C VAL A 164 18.91 15.26 -4.02
N PHE A 165 18.71 15.03 -2.71
CA PHE A 165 17.73 14.05 -2.24
C PHE A 165 16.29 14.47 -2.59
N GLY A 166 15.95 15.74 -2.37
CA GLY A 166 14.67 16.33 -2.73
C GLY A 166 14.36 16.19 -4.22
N PHE A 167 15.34 16.37 -5.11
CA PHE A 167 15.15 16.10 -6.54
C PHE A 167 14.81 14.64 -6.82
N ILE A 168 15.54 13.69 -6.24
CA ILE A 168 15.28 12.24 -6.40
C ILE A 168 13.86 11.90 -5.92
N PHE A 169 13.47 12.40 -4.74
CA PHE A 169 12.14 12.14 -4.19
C PHE A 169 11.02 12.83 -4.96
N LYS A 170 11.26 14.00 -5.56
CA LYS A 170 10.32 14.65 -6.49
C LYS A 170 10.07 13.80 -7.74
N VAL A 171 11.12 13.19 -8.31
CA VAL A 171 10.96 12.24 -9.42
C VAL A 171 10.16 11.00 -8.99
N ILE A 172 10.46 10.43 -7.82
CA ILE A 172 9.70 9.29 -7.29
C ILE A 172 8.24 9.67 -7.01
N GLY A 173 8.01 10.85 -6.43
CA GLY A 173 6.67 11.40 -6.16
C GLY A 173 5.86 11.62 -7.44
N PHE A 174 6.52 11.99 -8.54
CA PHE A 174 5.88 12.07 -9.85
C PHE A 174 5.36 10.71 -10.32
N PHE A 175 6.20 9.67 -10.29
CA PHE A 175 5.78 8.31 -10.65
C PHE A 175 4.68 7.79 -9.72
N PHE A 176 4.75 8.14 -8.44
CA PHE A 176 3.70 7.82 -7.48
C PHE A 176 2.36 8.46 -7.85
N MET A 177 2.35 9.75 -8.20
CA MET A 177 1.14 10.43 -8.66
C MET A 177 0.58 9.76 -9.91
N VAL A 178 1.42 9.48 -10.92
CA VAL A 178 1.00 8.78 -12.14
C VAL A 178 0.37 7.43 -11.80
N SER A 179 0.98 6.67 -10.88
CA SER A 179 0.42 5.39 -10.41
C SER A 179 -0.97 5.55 -9.79
N ILE A 180 -1.19 6.60 -8.99
CA ILE A 180 -2.52 6.88 -8.42
C ILE A 180 -3.53 7.19 -9.50
N ILE A 181 -3.19 8.09 -10.43
CA ILE A 181 -4.08 8.47 -11.54
C ILE A 181 -4.48 7.23 -12.34
N MET A 182 -3.51 6.38 -12.69
CA MET A 182 -3.77 5.15 -13.44
C MET A 182 -4.75 4.23 -12.72
N LYS A 183 -4.61 4.07 -11.40
CA LYS A 183 -5.52 3.21 -10.66
C LYS A 183 -6.90 3.84 -10.45
N VAL A 184 -7.00 5.17 -10.34
CA VAL A 184 -8.29 5.89 -10.33
C VAL A 184 -9.01 5.66 -11.65
N VAL A 185 -8.31 5.82 -12.78
CA VAL A 185 -8.83 5.52 -14.12
C VAL A 185 -9.32 4.08 -14.21
N GLN A 186 -8.52 3.10 -13.76
CA GLN A 186 -8.94 1.69 -13.73
C GLN A 186 -10.18 1.45 -12.88
N GLY A 187 -10.28 2.09 -11.70
CA GLY A 187 -11.47 2.01 -10.86
C GLY A 187 -12.72 2.56 -11.55
N PHE A 188 -12.61 3.70 -12.21
CA PHE A 188 -13.71 4.26 -13.00
C PHE A 188 -14.08 3.37 -14.19
N THR A 189 -13.10 2.85 -14.93
CA THR A 189 -13.36 1.90 -16.02
C THR A 189 -14.08 0.66 -15.52
N ALA A 190 -13.64 0.05 -14.42
CA ALA A 190 -14.30 -1.13 -13.85
C ALA A 190 -15.76 -0.87 -13.46
N LEU A 191 -16.06 0.31 -12.91
CA LEU A 191 -17.43 0.72 -12.56
C LEU A 191 -18.30 0.95 -13.81
N ILE A 192 -17.75 1.58 -14.86
CA ILE A 192 -18.49 1.89 -16.09
C ILE A 192 -18.72 0.64 -16.94
N THR A 193 -17.70 -0.21 -17.07
CA THR A 193 -17.77 -1.41 -17.91
C THR A 193 -18.52 -2.55 -17.23
N GLY A 194 -18.86 -2.43 -15.93
CA GLY A 194 -19.51 -3.49 -15.15
C GLY A 194 -18.67 -4.77 -15.04
N ASN A 195 -17.45 -4.73 -15.59
CA ASN A 195 -16.58 -5.88 -15.71
C ASN A 195 -15.90 -6.04 -14.35
N SER A 196 -16.54 -6.83 -13.49
CA SER A 196 -15.88 -7.49 -12.38
C SER A 196 -14.55 -8.01 -12.91
N MET A 197 -13.45 -7.51 -12.36
CA MET A 197 -12.10 -7.84 -12.80
C MET A 197 -11.71 -9.23 -12.26
N ASN A 198 -12.55 -10.23 -12.56
CA ASN A 198 -12.34 -11.64 -12.28
C ASN A 198 -13.32 -12.51 -13.10
N ASN A 199 -13.18 -12.52 -14.43
CA ASN A 199 -13.56 -13.71 -15.20
C ASN A 199 -12.29 -14.54 -15.42
N ASN A 200 -11.90 -15.22 -14.35
CA ASN A 200 -11.16 -16.46 -14.43
C ASN A 200 -12.11 -17.57 -13.94
N ASP A 201 -13.28 -17.67 -14.59
CA ASP A 201 -14.14 -18.84 -14.48
C ASP A 201 -13.45 -19.96 -15.24
N ASN A 202 -12.58 -20.67 -14.54
CA ASN A 202 -12.35 -22.08 -14.82
C ASN A 202 -13.63 -22.83 -14.38
N ASN A 203 -14.70 -22.74 -15.18
CA ASN A 203 -15.76 -23.73 -15.12
C ASN A 203 -15.21 -25.01 -15.77
N GLN A 204 -14.68 -25.89 -14.93
CA GLN A 204 -14.79 -27.32 -15.20
C GLN A 204 -16.27 -27.64 -15.08
N ASP A 205 -16.96 -27.70 -16.22
CA ASP A 205 -18.30 -28.27 -16.31
C ASP A 205 -18.17 -29.78 -16.09
N ASP A 206 -18.21 -30.20 -14.83
CA ASP A 206 -18.79 -31.48 -14.46
C ASP A 206 -20.31 -31.35 -14.65
N SER A 207 -20.79 -31.78 -15.81
CA SER A 207 -22.20 -32.13 -16.00
C SER A 207 -22.28 -33.54 -16.59
N ASN A 208 -22.26 -34.50 -15.67
CA ASN A 208 -23.06 -35.72 -15.85
C ASN A 208 -24.53 -35.27 -15.89
N ASP A 209 -25.20 -35.52 -17.01
CA ASP A 209 -26.40 -36.37 -17.08
C ASP A 209 -27.23 -36.07 -18.33
N ASP A 210 -27.78 -37.16 -18.87
CA ASP A 210 -28.95 -37.28 -19.74
C ASP A 210 -28.84 -36.85 -21.22
N PHE A 211 -28.39 -37.80 -22.04
CA PHE A 211 -29.08 -38.14 -23.28
C PHE A 211 -29.10 -39.66 -23.48
N ASP A 212 -30.13 -40.30 -22.92
CA ASP A 212 -30.64 -41.59 -23.37
C ASP A 212 -31.28 -41.44 -24.77
N ASP A 213 -31.00 -42.41 -25.65
CA ASP A 213 -31.96 -43.13 -26.52
C ASP A 213 -31.39 -43.54 -27.89
N TYR A 214 -31.05 -44.83 -27.96
CA TYR A 214 -31.25 -45.86 -29.01
C TYR A 214 -31.14 -45.55 -30.52
N THR A 215 -30.77 -46.64 -31.23
CA THR A 215 -30.75 -46.93 -32.70
C THR A 215 -29.41 -46.63 -33.41
N GLU A 216 -28.75 -47.55 -34.14
CA GLU A 216 -29.07 -48.90 -34.64
C GLU A 216 -27.78 -49.68 -34.93
N ILE A 217 -27.87 -51.01 -34.86
CA ILE A 217 -26.84 -51.98 -35.22
C ILE A 217 -26.76 -52.11 -36.75
N LYS A 218 -25.55 -52.16 -37.30
CA LYS A 218 -25.26 -53.06 -38.44
C LYS A 218 -23.82 -53.54 -38.43
#